data_AF-A0A8S4RZA8-F1
#
_entry.id   AF-A0A8S4RZA8-F1
#
_cell.length_a   1.000
_cell.length_b   1.000
_cell.length_c   1.000
_cell.angle_alpha   90.00
_cell.angle_beta   90.00
_cell.angle_gamma   90.00
#
_symmetry.space_group_name_H-M   'P 1'
#
loop_
_entity.id
_entity.type
_entity.pdbx_description
1 polymer ?
#
loop_
_entity_poly.entity_id
_entity_poly.type
_entity_poly.pdbx_seq_one_letter_code
_entity_poly.pdbx_strand_id
1 'polypeptide(L)'
;MDELHLINELNNEEKCKNGRTWLHIEVTLDGSARNIHLIRQSEQLYDKLHTGLLTWDHDKNIVENINCIFDLTNIPENQVMHTEKLDNQTEVPSCCICFCVDLVECQGLPQPLCQNPGCDAYYHKYCLFQWLVACEGGRLPAFGVAYGSCPTCSKPITCSE
;
A
#
# COMPACT_ATOMS: atom_id res chain seq x y z
N MET A 1 -27.36 6.08 18.32
CA MET A 1 -28.18 5.97 17.09
C MET A 1 -28.15 7.36 16.49
N ASP A 2 -27.90 7.46 15.19
CA ASP A 2 -27.79 8.71 14.42
C ASP A 2 -26.42 9.41 14.43
N GLU A 3 -25.58 8.97 13.48
CA GLU A 3 -24.67 9.76 12.62
C GLU A 3 -23.76 8.81 11.80
N LEU A 4 -23.51 7.60 12.33
CA LEU A 4 -22.81 6.50 11.63
C LEU A 4 -23.61 5.90 10.45
N HIS A 5 -24.92 6.16 10.37
CA HIS A 5 -25.78 5.55 9.34
C HIS A 5 -25.79 6.35 8.02
N LEU A 6 -25.63 7.68 8.06
CA LEU A 6 -25.70 8.51 6.85
C LEU A 6 -24.44 8.42 5.97
N ILE A 7 -23.28 8.10 6.56
CA ILE A 7 -22.03 7.88 5.80
C ILE A 7 -22.07 6.54 5.05
N ASN A 8 -22.80 5.54 5.56
CA ASN A 8 -22.98 4.24 4.91
C ASN A 8 -24.07 4.25 3.82
N GLU A 9 -25.02 5.19 3.85
CA GLU A 9 -26.13 5.24 2.88
C GLU A 9 -25.83 6.03 1.59
N LEU A 10 -24.81 6.91 1.54
CA LEU A 10 -24.44 7.61 0.30
C LEU A 10 -23.42 6.89 -0.59
N ASN A 11 -22.94 5.70 -0.19
CA ASN A 11 -22.12 4.84 -1.05
C ASN A 11 -22.84 3.55 -1.47
N ASN A 12 -24.13 3.43 -1.19
CA ASN A 12 -24.95 2.30 -1.60
C ASN A 12 -25.77 2.65 -2.86
N GLU A 13 -25.06 3.03 -3.92
CA GLU A 13 -25.50 2.83 -5.30
C GLU A 13 -24.36 2.13 -6.04
N GLU A 14 -24.66 0.97 -6.62
CA GLU A 14 -23.72 0.01 -7.18
C GLU A 14 -22.69 0.62 -8.14
N LYS A 15 -21.45 0.75 -7.68
CA LYS A 15 -20.22 0.33 -8.39
C LYS A 15 -19.11 0.08 -7.38
N CYS A 16 -18.97 -1.17 -6.94
CA CYS A 16 -17.77 -1.64 -6.25
C CYS A 16 -16.57 -1.51 -7.22
N LYS A 17 -15.85 -0.38 -7.18
CA LYS A 17 -14.68 -0.11 -8.06
C LYS A 17 -13.47 0.54 -7.36
N ASN A 18 -13.55 0.96 -6.11
CA ASN A 18 -12.41 1.63 -5.48
C ASN A 18 -11.49 0.65 -4.74
N GLY A 19 -10.59 0.03 -5.50
CA GLY A 19 -9.38 -0.52 -4.91
C GLY A 19 -8.62 0.59 -4.18
N ARG A 20 -8.34 0.41 -2.89
CA ARG A 20 -7.50 1.34 -2.12
C ARG A 20 -6.07 1.30 -2.70
N THR A 21 -5.61 2.41 -3.28
CA THR A 21 -4.21 2.59 -3.68
C THR A 21 -3.45 3.21 -2.52
N TRP A 22 -2.29 2.67 -2.19
CA TRP A 22 -1.44 3.18 -1.12
C TRP A 22 -0.21 3.85 -1.73
N LEU A 23 0.34 4.85 -1.05
CA LEU A 23 1.62 5.47 -1.42
C LEU A 23 2.68 4.99 -0.43
N HIS A 24 3.71 4.31 -0.94
CA HIS A 24 4.88 3.93 -0.16
C HIS A 24 5.97 4.98 -0.29
N ILE A 25 6.55 5.37 0.84
CA ILE A 25 7.65 6.34 0.94
C ILE A 25 8.61 5.82 2.01
N GLU A 26 9.87 5.59 1.66
CA GLU A 26 10.92 5.39 2.64
C GLU A 26 11.48 6.75 3.05
N VAL A 27 11.61 6.99 4.35
CA VAL A 27 12.17 8.25 4.87
C VAL A 27 13.51 7.95 5.52
N THR A 28 14.56 8.64 5.09
CA THR A 28 15.90 8.49 5.65
C THR A 28 16.02 9.21 7.00
N LEU A 29 17.11 8.92 7.73
CA LEU A 29 17.38 9.56 9.03
C LEU A 29 17.56 11.09 8.92
N ASP A 30 18.02 11.58 7.77
CA ASP A 30 18.12 13.01 7.44
C ASP A 30 16.79 13.64 6.98
N GLY A 31 15.69 12.87 6.94
CA GLY A 31 14.37 13.36 6.56
C GLY A 31 14.12 13.44 5.05
N SER A 32 15.00 12.86 4.22
CA SER A 32 14.85 12.78 2.77
C SER A 32 13.94 11.61 2.37
N ALA A 33 13.13 11.79 1.32
CA ALA A 33 12.30 10.72 0.77
C ALA A 33 13.07 9.83 -0.22
N ARG A 34 12.84 8.52 -0.16
CA ARG A 34 13.36 7.47 -1.06
C ARG A 34 12.27 6.46 -1.41
N ASN A 35 12.50 5.69 -2.47
CA ASN A 35 11.61 4.60 -2.93
C ASN A 35 10.12 4.97 -2.98
N ILE A 36 9.79 6.15 -3.50
CA ILE A 36 8.41 6.64 -3.61
C ILE A 36 7.70 5.87 -4.73
N HIS A 37 6.67 5.10 -4.39
CA HIS A 37 5.87 4.37 -5.38
C HIS A 37 4.46 4.07 -4.89
N LEU A 38 3.54 3.89 -5.84
CA LEU A 38 2.18 3.46 -5.55
C LEU A 38 2.12 1.94 -5.37
N ILE A 39 1.46 1.50 -4.31
CA ILE A 39 1.06 0.11 -4.11
C ILE A 39 -0.36 -0.02 -4.67
N ARG A 40 -0.51 -0.90 -5.67
CA ARG A 40 -1.70 -1.15 -6.50
C ARG A 40 -1.84 -0.21 -7.71
N GLN A 41 -2.31 -0.77 -8.82
CA GLN A 41 -2.42 -0.06 -10.09
C GLN A 41 -3.53 1.00 -10.06
N SER A 42 -3.14 2.25 -10.30
CA SER A 42 -4.02 3.38 -10.60
C SER A 42 -3.31 4.28 -11.61
N GLU A 43 -3.73 4.23 -12.88
CA GLU A 43 -3.11 5.00 -13.97
C GLU A 43 -3.15 6.51 -13.68
N GLN A 44 -4.30 7.01 -13.19
CA GLN A 44 -4.47 8.43 -12.86
C GLN A 44 -3.50 8.91 -11.78
N LEU A 45 -3.29 8.10 -10.73
CA LEU A 45 -2.36 8.46 -9.65
C LEU A 45 -0.91 8.27 -10.07
N TYR A 46 -0.63 7.29 -10.93
CA TYR A 46 0.71 7.04 -11.45
C TYR A 46 1.20 8.22 -12.29
N ASP A 47 0.39 8.73 -13.21
CA ASP A 47 0.77 9.87 -14.05
C ASP A 47 0.98 11.15 -13.23
N LYS A 48 0.11 11.37 -12.22
CA LYS A 48 0.27 12.47 -11.25
C LYS A 48 1.58 12.33 -10.46
N LEU A 49 1.84 11.15 -9.89
CA LEU A 49 3.07 10.90 -9.13
C LEU A 49 4.30 11.08 -10.02
N HIS A 50 4.30 10.50 -11.22
CA HIS A 50 5.42 10.59 -12.15
C HIS A 50 5.75 12.04 -12.51
N THR A 51 4.73 12.82 -12.89
CA THR A 51 4.90 14.24 -13.22
C THR A 51 5.33 15.04 -12.00
N GLY A 52 4.71 14.77 -10.86
CA GLY A 52 4.96 15.45 -9.60
C GLY A 52 6.38 15.24 -9.05
N LEU A 53 6.95 14.04 -9.22
CA LEU A 53 8.33 13.74 -8.85
C LEU A 53 9.35 14.51 -9.68
N LEU A 54 9.03 14.91 -10.92
CA LEU A 54 9.91 15.75 -11.74
C LEU A 54 10.00 17.20 -11.23
N THR A 55 9.00 17.64 -10.48
CA THR A 55 8.93 18.98 -9.88
C THR A 55 9.11 18.95 -8.37
N TRP A 56 9.75 17.89 -7.84
CA TRP A 56 10.00 17.76 -6.41
C TRP A 56 10.84 18.92 -5.89
N ASP A 57 10.34 19.61 -4.87
CA ASP A 57 10.99 20.78 -4.29
C ASP A 57 11.75 20.36 -3.03
N HIS A 58 13.09 20.43 -3.09
CA HIS A 58 13.96 20.06 -1.97
C HIS A 58 13.92 21.05 -0.80
N ASP A 59 13.36 22.26 -1.00
CA ASP A 59 13.17 23.23 0.07
C ASP A 59 11.85 22.99 0.85
N LYS A 60 10.96 22.15 0.31
CA LYS A 60 9.71 21.72 0.97
C LYS A 60 9.87 20.39 1.69
N ASN A 61 9.08 20.19 2.74
CA ASN A 61 9.03 18.90 3.40
C ASN A 61 8.30 17.85 2.54
N ILE A 62 8.46 16.56 2.90
CA ILE A 62 7.88 15.44 2.15
C ILE A 62 6.35 15.59 2.02
N VAL A 63 5.66 15.95 3.11
CA VAL A 63 4.20 16.05 3.14
C VAL A 63 3.69 17.17 2.23
N GLU A 64 4.36 18.32 2.24
CA GLU A 64 4.04 19.45 1.34
C GLU A 64 4.19 19.06 -0.13
N ASN A 65 5.28 18.36 -0.49
CA ASN A 65 5.45 17.85 -1.84
C ASN A 65 4.34 16.86 -2.20
N ILE A 66 4.01 15.89 -1.35
CA ILE A 66 2.92 14.94 -1.61
C ILE A 66 1.57 15.66 -1.77
N ASN A 67 1.27 16.65 -0.93
CA ASN A 67 0.05 17.45 -1.03
C ASN A 67 -0.02 18.22 -2.36
N CYS A 68 1.10 18.78 -2.83
CA CYS A 68 1.18 19.42 -4.13
C CYS A 68 1.00 18.43 -5.29
N ILE A 69 1.60 17.23 -5.21
CA ILE A 69 1.54 16.22 -6.28
C ILE A 69 0.12 15.68 -6.47
N PHE A 70 -0.61 15.46 -5.38
CA PHE A 70 -1.95 14.88 -5.42
C PHE A 70 -3.07 15.91 -5.25
N ASP A 71 -2.76 17.20 -5.20
CA ASP A 71 -3.70 18.31 -5.01
C ASP A 71 -4.59 18.13 -3.75
N LEU A 72 -4.02 17.63 -2.66
CA LEU A 72 -4.75 17.24 -1.44
C LEU A 72 -5.19 18.45 -0.59
N THR A 73 -4.90 19.67 -1.01
CA THR A 73 -5.22 20.93 -0.32
C THR A 73 -6.71 21.27 -0.26
N ASN A 74 -7.60 20.48 -0.88
CA ASN A 74 -9.06 20.58 -0.76
C ASN A 74 -9.68 19.43 0.05
N ILE A 75 -8.89 18.73 0.86
CA ILE A 75 -9.46 17.79 1.82
C ILE A 75 -9.95 18.62 3.03
N PRO A 76 -11.26 18.64 3.34
CA PRO A 76 -11.76 19.38 4.51
C PRO A 76 -11.01 18.92 5.76
N GLU A 77 -10.56 19.88 6.57
CA GLU A 77 -9.61 19.75 7.69
C GLU A 77 -9.93 18.69 8.74
N ASN A 78 -11.07 18.00 8.66
CA ASN A 78 -11.40 16.83 9.47
C ASN A 78 -10.69 15.52 9.07
N GLN A 79 -9.79 15.54 8.08
CA GLN A 79 -9.06 14.35 7.63
C GLN A 79 -7.54 14.44 7.80
N VAL A 80 -7.02 15.54 8.37
CA VAL A 80 -5.60 15.63 8.73
C VAL A 80 -5.44 15.08 10.15
N MET A 81 -5.27 13.76 10.26
CA MET A 81 -4.67 13.20 11.46
C MET A 81 -3.21 13.63 11.49
N HIS A 82 -2.96 14.72 12.24
CA HIS A 82 -1.66 14.98 12.84
C HIS A 82 -1.18 13.71 13.54
N THR A 83 0.13 13.46 13.45
CA THR A 83 0.84 12.42 14.20
C THR A 83 0.73 12.67 15.70
N GLU A 84 -0.43 12.37 16.26
CA GLU A 84 -0.61 12.10 17.67
C GLU A 84 -0.62 10.59 17.81
N LYS A 85 0.12 10.10 18.81
CA LYS A 85 0.19 8.70 19.20
C LYS A 85 -1.23 8.16 19.38
N LEU A 86 -1.79 7.59 18.31
CA LEU A 86 -3.16 7.12 18.34
C LEU A 86 -3.14 5.69 18.88
N ASP A 87 -3.32 5.60 20.18
CA ASP A 87 -3.66 4.40 20.95
C ASP A 87 -5.10 3.91 20.64
N ASN A 88 -5.61 4.21 19.43
CA ASN A 88 -6.89 3.68 18.95
C ASN A 88 -6.60 2.65 17.88
N GLN A 89 -7.10 1.45 18.14
CA GLN A 89 -7.04 0.23 17.36
C GLN A 89 -7.48 0.48 15.90
N THR A 90 -6.60 1.03 15.09
CA THR A 90 -6.62 0.81 13.66
C THR A 90 -6.18 -0.64 13.53
N GLU A 91 -7.10 -1.53 13.16
CA GLU A 91 -6.77 -2.95 12.93
C GLU A 91 -5.70 -3.00 11.84
N VAL A 92 -4.44 -3.11 12.26
CA VAL A 92 -3.32 -3.21 11.34
C VAL A 92 -3.44 -4.59 10.67
N PRO A 93 -3.53 -4.66 9.34
CA PRO A 93 -3.77 -5.93 8.66
C PRO A 93 -2.61 -6.89 8.94
N SER A 94 -2.94 -8.12 9.36
CA SER A 94 -1.98 -9.19 9.56
C SER A 94 -1.64 -9.89 8.23
N CYS A 95 -0.42 -10.38 8.10
CA CYS A 95 -0.01 -11.18 6.94
C CYS A 95 -0.83 -12.48 6.85
N CYS A 96 -1.41 -12.80 5.69
CA CYS A 96 -2.19 -14.02 5.48
C CYS A 96 -1.35 -15.31 5.40
N ILE A 97 -0.02 -15.22 5.55
CA ILE A 97 0.89 -16.37 5.57
C ILE A 97 1.41 -16.63 7.00
N CYS A 98 2.02 -15.63 7.64
CA CYS A 98 2.61 -15.78 8.97
C CYS A 98 1.71 -15.30 10.11
N PHE A 99 0.58 -14.65 9.80
CA PHE A 99 -0.38 -14.08 10.76
C PHE A 99 0.18 -12.99 11.68
N CYS A 100 1.42 -12.53 11.44
CA CYS A 100 2.02 -11.42 12.17
C CYS A 100 1.72 -10.07 11.49
N VAL A 101 1.68 -9.01 12.30
CA VAL A 101 1.57 -7.61 11.84
C VAL A 101 2.93 -7.02 11.50
N ASP A 102 3.95 -7.27 12.32
CA ASP A 102 5.30 -6.80 12.06
C ASP A 102 6.26 -7.99 12.15
N LEU A 103 7.19 -8.07 11.21
CA LEU A 103 8.35 -8.95 11.30
C LEU A 103 9.61 -8.09 11.18
N VAL A 104 10.28 -7.94 12.32
CA VAL A 104 11.58 -7.26 12.44
C VAL A 104 12.60 -7.81 11.43
N GLU A 105 12.50 -9.10 11.12
CA GLU A 105 13.40 -9.82 10.21
C GLU A 105 13.04 -9.68 8.73
N CYS A 106 11.79 -9.33 8.40
CA CYS A 106 11.24 -9.39 7.04
C CYS A 106 11.01 -8.02 6.38
N GLN A 107 11.54 -6.96 6.99
CA GLN A 107 11.48 -5.58 6.50
C GLN A 107 10.07 -5.12 6.14
N GLY A 108 9.18 -5.03 7.13
CA GLY A 108 8.05 -4.13 7.07
C GLY A 108 6.69 -4.73 7.39
N LEU A 109 5.65 -3.94 7.14
CA LEU A 109 4.25 -4.29 7.35
C LEU A 109 3.67 -5.10 6.17
N PRO A 110 2.61 -5.88 6.38
CA PRO A 110 1.88 -6.56 5.32
C PRO A 110 1.31 -5.56 4.32
N GLN A 111 1.45 -5.85 3.03
CA GLN A 111 0.99 -5.02 1.93
C GLN A 111 0.01 -5.79 1.04
N PRO A 112 -0.93 -5.11 0.35
CA PRO A 112 -1.84 -5.75 -0.60
C PRO A 112 -1.13 -6.04 -1.92
N LEU A 113 -0.24 -7.03 -1.92
CA LEU A 113 0.66 -7.34 -3.03
C LEU A 113 -0.03 -8.02 -4.24
N CYS A 114 -1.26 -8.52 -4.06
CA CYS A 114 -2.01 -9.15 -5.15
C CYS A 114 -2.58 -8.10 -6.12
N GLN A 115 -2.31 -8.28 -7.43
CA GLN A 115 -2.82 -7.39 -8.47
C GLN A 115 -4.32 -7.58 -8.76
N ASN A 116 -4.94 -8.67 -8.26
CA ASN A 116 -6.37 -8.88 -8.39
C ASN A 116 -7.15 -7.84 -7.54
N PRO A 117 -7.95 -6.96 -8.14
CA PRO A 117 -8.61 -5.88 -7.40
C PRO A 117 -9.60 -6.37 -6.34
N GLY A 118 -10.18 -7.57 -6.53
CA GLY A 118 -11.08 -8.22 -5.58
C GLY A 118 -10.38 -9.06 -4.52
N CYS A 119 -9.04 -9.05 -4.46
CA CYS A 119 -8.29 -9.69 -3.37
C CYS A 119 -7.99 -8.66 -2.28
N ASP A 120 -8.32 -9.03 -1.05
CA ASP A 120 -8.16 -8.26 0.19
C ASP A 120 -7.02 -8.80 1.08
N ALA A 121 -6.23 -9.75 0.58
CA ALA A 121 -5.13 -10.35 1.30
C ALA A 121 -3.93 -9.41 1.42
N TYR A 122 -3.33 -9.40 2.60
CA TYR A 122 -2.10 -8.68 2.89
C TYR A 122 -0.97 -9.67 3.16
N TYR A 123 0.23 -9.38 2.67
CA TYR A 123 1.39 -10.23 2.88
C TYR A 123 2.61 -9.37 3.16
N HIS A 124 3.49 -9.84 4.04
CA HIS A 124 4.87 -9.38 4.00
C HIS A 124 5.49 -9.77 2.66
N LYS A 125 6.26 -8.86 2.05
CA LYS A 125 6.96 -9.10 0.78
C LYS A 125 7.80 -10.38 0.85
N TYR A 126 8.57 -10.53 1.93
CA TYR A 126 9.35 -11.74 2.21
C TYR A 126 8.50 -13.01 2.28
N CYS A 127 7.40 -13.00 3.05
CA CYS A 127 6.55 -14.18 3.19
C CYS A 127 5.96 -14.63 1.86
N LEU A 128 5.47 -13.67 1.05
CA LEU A 128 4.93 -13.98 -0.27
C LEU A 128 6.03 -14.49 -1.22
N PHE A 129 7.20 -13.85 -1.24
CA PHE A 129 8.32 -14.28 -2.07
C PHE A 129 8.74 -15.73 -1.76
N GLN A 130 8.98 -16.04 -0.49
CA GLN A 130 9.36 -17.39 -0.06
C GLN A 130 8.28 -18.43 -0.35
N TRP A 131 7.00 -18.07 -0.18
CA TRP A 131 5.88 -18.94 -0.54
C TRP A 131 5.91 -19.31 -2.03
N LEU A 132 6.05 -18.31 -2.91
CA LEU A 132 6.08 -18.55 -4.36
C LEU A 132 7.30 -19.40 -4.77
N VAL A 133 8.48 -19.14 -4.18
CA VAL A 133 9.68 -19.96 -4.40
C VAL A 133 9.46 -21.41 -3.96
N ALA A 134 8.83 -21.63 -2.81
CA ALA A 134 8.54 -22.98 -2.32
C ALA A 134 7.56 -23.74 -3.24
N CYS A 135 6.55 -23.05 -3.78
CA CYS A 135 5.61 -23.64 -4.75
C CYS A 135 6.31 -24.08 -6.05
N GLU A 136 7.34 -23.35 -6.49
CA GLU A 136 8.14 -23.67 -7.70
C GLU A 136 9.30 -24.66 -7.41
N GLY A 137 9.17 -25.46 -6.35
CA GLY A 137 10.15 -26.50 -5.99
C GLY A 137 11.43 -25.96 -5.34
N GLY A 138 11.38 -24.75 -4.77
CA GLY A 138 12.46 -24.15 -4.00
C GLY A 138 13.60 -23.56 -4.82
N ARG A 139 13.47 -23.46 -6.15
CA ARG A 139 14.48 -22.84 -7.00
C ARG A 139 14.32 -21.32 -6.98
N LEU A 140 15.38 -20.63 -6.60
CA LEU A 140 15.40 -19.17 -6.63
C LEU A 140 15.26 -18.65 -8.08
N PRO A 141 14.44 -17.62 -8.31
CA PRO A 141 14.27 -17.03 -9.63
C PRO A 141 15.54 -16.30 -10.08
N ALA A 142 15.91 -16.45 -11.36
CA ALA A 142 17.15 -15.90 -11.93
C ALA A 142 17.26 -14.37 -11.87
N PHE A 143 16.14 -13.65 -11.71
CA PHE A 143 16.09 -12.18 -11.62
C PHE A 143 15.50 -11.69 -10.29
N GLY A 144 15.42 -12.55 -9.27
CA GLY A 144 14.82 -12.18 -7.99
C GLY A 144 13.32 -11.89 -8.07
N VAL A 145 12.61 -12.34 -9.11
CA VAL A 145 11.15 -12.20 -9.25
C VAL A 145 10.51 -13.57 -9.26
N ALA A 146 9.76 -13.88 -8.21
CA ALA A 146 8.98 -15.10 -8.09
C ALA A 146 7.60 -14.91 -8.75
N TYR A 147 7.15 -15.94 -9.45
CA TYR A 147 5.86 -16.00 -10.15
C TYR A 147 5.05 -17.16 -9.57
N GLY A 148 3.73 -17.03 -9.54
CA GLY A 148 2.86 -18.14 -9.16
C GLY A 148 1.42 -17.71 -8.96
N SER A 149 0.74 -18.32 -8.00
CA SER A 149 -0.65 -18.05 -7.67
C SER A 149 -0.78 -17.44 -6.28
N CYS A 150 -1.64 -16.41 -6.14
CA CYS A 150 -1.95 -15.79 -4.87
C CYS A 150 -2.50 -16.83 -3.88
N PRO A 151 -1.95 -16.95 -2.65
CA PRO A 151 -2.42 -17.92 -1.66
C PRO A 151 -3.90 -17.81 -1.32
N THR A 152 -4.47 -16.60 -1.35
CA THR A 152 -5.88 -16.35 -0.98
C THR A 152 -6.85 -16.49 -2.15
N CYS A 153 -6.55 -15.94 -3.34
CA CYS A 153 -7.52 -15.89 -4.44
C CYS A 153 -7.15 -16.73 -5.67
N SER A 154 -5.99 -17.40 -5.64
CA SER A 154 -5.48 -18.27 -6.71
C SER A 154 -5.29 -17.59 -8.07
N LYS A 155 -5.36 -16.25 -8.13
CA LYS A 155 -5.04 -15.48 -9.35
C LYS A 155 -3.51 -15.38 -9.53
N PRO A 156 -3.02 -15.22 -10.77
CA PRO A 156 -1.60 -14.99 -11.03
C PRO A 156 -1.07 -13.81 -10.22
N ILE A 157 0.10 -13.99 -9.62
CA ILE A 157 0.78 -12.97 -8.81
C ILE A 157 2.28 -13.04 -9.06
N THR A 158 2.94 -11.89 -8.92
CA THR A 158 4.40 -11.79 -8.94
C THR A 158 4.88 -11.06 -7.69
N CYS A 159 6.05 -11.44 -7.20
CA CYS A 159 6.70 -10.80 -6.06
C CYS A 159 8.21 -10.78 -6.27
N SER A 160 8.81 -9.62 -6.13
CA SER A 160 10.28 -9.49 -6.16
C SER A 160 10.86 -9.69 -4.76
N GLU A 161 12.12 -10.10 -4.68
CA GLU A 161 12.92 -10.08 -3.44
C GLU A 161 13.03 -8.66 -2.87
#